data_AF-A0A952FJW8-F1
#
_entry.id   AF-A0A952FJW8-F1
#
_cell.length_a   1.000
_cell.length_b   1.000
_cell.length_c   1.000
_cell.angle_alpha   90.00
_cell.angle_beta   90.00
_cell.angle_gamma   90.00
#
_symmetry.space_group_name_H-M   'P 1'
#
loop_
_entity.id
_entity.type
_entity.pdbx_description
1 polymer ?
#
loop_
_entity_poly.entity_id
_entity_poly.type
_entity_poly.pdbx_seq_one_letter_code
_entity_poly.pdbx_strand_id
1 'polypeptide(L)'
;DGRTFIRKGFEAYLTVMIEALWPKRRIMEVYLNVVELGPGIYGVEAAAQAYFGKSAAQLSAREASLLAAVLPNPRGWSAAKPSRYVAGRAATIQRRIGQLGDLLDCVE
;
A
#
# COMPACT_ATOMS: atom_id res chain seq x y z
N ASP A 1 3.76 -1.53 -29.48
CA ASP A 1 4.13 -0.24 -28.84
C ASP A 1 3.05 0.81 -28.98
N GLY A 2 2.06 0.79 -28.07
CA GLY A 2 0.96 1.75 -27.98
C GLY A 2 1.39 3.09 -27.34
N ARG A 3 2.37 3.74 -27.98
CA ARG A 3 2.88 5.08 -27.61
C ARG A 3 1.95 6.17 -28.17
N THR A 4 0.68 6.17 -27.78
CA THR A 4 -0.19 7.30 -28.08
C THR A 4 0.09 8.38 -27.04
N PHE A 5 0.98 9.32 -27.37
CA PHE A 5 1.35 10.45 -26.51
C PHE A 5 0.12 11.24 -26.01
N ILE A 6 -0.97 11.25 -26.78
CA ILE A 6 -2.26 11.86 -26.40
C ILE A 6 -2.83 11.21 -25.12
N ARG A 7 -2.87 9.87 -25.05
CA ARG A 7 -3.34 9.14 -23.85
C ARG A 7 -2.48 9.49 -22.63
N LYS A 8 -1.16 9.52 -22.81
CA LYS A 8 -0.24 9.93 -21.74
C LYS A 8 -0.37 11.41 -21.36
N GLY A 9 -0.73 12.28 -22.29
CA GLY A 9 -1.06 13.68 -22.03
C GLY A 9 -2.29 13.83 -21.13
N PHE A 10 -3.36 13.06 -21.41
CA PHE A 10 -4.54 13.03 -20.54
C PHE A 10 -4.24 12.48 -19.15
N GLU A 11 -3.48 11.38 -19.05
CA GLU A 11 -3.05 10.84 -17.77
C GLU A 11 -2.22 11.87 -16.97
N ALA A 12 -1.31 12.60 -17.62
CA ALA A 12 -0.51 13.63 -16.98
C ALA A 12 -1.37 14.81 -16.49
N TYR A 13 -2.29 15.32 -17.32
CA TYR A 13 -3.20 16.41 -16.93
C TYR A 13 -4.07 16.02 -15.73
N LEU A 14 -4.68 14.83 -15.77
CA LEU A 14 -5.52 14.33 -14.67
C LEU A 14 -4.72 14.11 -13.38
N THR A 15 -3.48 13.60 -13.49
CA THR A 15 -2.61 13.41 -12.33
C THR A 15 -2.27 14.73 -11.67
N VAL A 16 -1.83 15.74 -12.45
CA VAL A 16 -1.52 17.07 -11.92
C VAL A 16 -2.75 17.71 -11.26
N MET A 17 -3.92 17.56 -11.89
CA MET A 17 -5.17 18.08 -11.34
C MET A 17 -5.53 17.41 -10.00
N ILE A 18 -5.43 16.09 -9.90
CA ILE A 18 -5.68 15.36 -8.64
C ILE A 18 -4.66 15.76 -7.57
N GLU A 19 -3.38 15.89 -7.92
CA GLU A 19 -2.34 16.29 -6.97
C GLU A 19 -2.49 17.73 -6.47
N ALA A 20 -3.02 18.63 -7.30
CA ALA A 20 -3.33 20.00 -6.90
C ALA A 20 -4.57 20.08 -6.00
N LEU A 21 -5.54 19.18 -6.19
CA LEU A 21 -6.80 19.20 -5.45
C LEU A 21 -6.69 18.45 -4.11
N TRP A 22 -5.91 17.36 -4.04
CA TRP A 22 -5.87 16.46 -2.87
C TRP A 22 -4.46 16.34 -2.30
N PRO A 23 -4.29 16.52 -0.98
CA PRO A 23 -3.03 16.20 -0.31
C PRO A 23 -2.62 14.74 -0.53
N LYS A 24 -1.32 14.46 -0.67
CA LYS A 24 -0.80 13.09 -0.88
C LYS A 24 -1.30 12.10 0.17
N ARG A 25 -1.47 12.54 1.42
CA ARG A 25 -2.06 11.76 2.51
C ARG A 25 -3.48 11.28 2.18
N ARG A 26 -4.32 12.16 1.62
CA ARG A 26 -5.72 11.83 1.28
C ARG A 26 -5.79 10.84 0.13
N ILE A 27 -4.94 11.01 -0.89
CA ILE A 27 -4.84 10.07 -2.01
C ILE A 27 -4.49 8.67 -1.49
N MET A 28 -3.51 8.57 -0.58
CA MET A 28 -3.10 7.30 0.01
C MET A 28 -4.19 6.68 0.88
N GLU A 29 -4.87 7.48 1.70
CA GLU A 29 -6.00 7.01 2.53
C GLU A 29 -7.11 6.39 1.67
N VAL A 30 -7.53 7.09 0.61
CA VAL A 30 -8.57 6.59 -0.30
C VAL A 30 -8.09 5.33 -1.02
N TYR A 31 -6.84 5.31 -1.51
CA TYR A 31 -6.27 4.12 -2.13
C TYR A 31 -6.30 2.91 -1.18
N LEU A 32 -5.81 3.07 0.05
CA LEU A 32 -5.73 2.00 1.04
C LEU A 32 -7.10 1.53 1.52
N ASN A 33 -8.15 2.35 1.41
CA ASN A 33 -9.52 1.96 1.75
C ASN A 33 -10.25 1.22 0.62
N VAL A 34 -9.79 1.35 -0.63
CA VAL A 34 -10.45 0.75 -1.80
C VAL A 34 -9.73 -0.49 -2.32
N VAL A 35 -8.44 -0.66 -2.00
CA VAL A 35 -7.66 -1.79 -2.52
C VAL A 35 -8.11 -3.13 -1.94
N GLU A 36 -8.14 -4.18 -2.77
CA GLU A 36 -8.38 -5.56 -2.34
C GLU A 36 -7.11 -6.12 -1.68
N LEU A 37 -7.22 -6.58 -0.43
CA LEU A 37 -6.11 -7.14 0.38
C LEU A 37 -6.27 -8.65 0.64
N GLY A 38 -7.36 -9.23 0.14
CA GLY A 38 -7.76 -10.61 0.29
C GLY A 38 -9.03 -10.88 -0.50
N PRO A 39 -9.41 -12.14 -0.76
CA PRO A 39 -10.66 -12.45 -1.46
C PRO A 39 -11.87 -11.79 -0.77
N GLY A 40 -12.42 -10.74 -1.40
CA GLY A 40 -13.57 -10.01 -0.86
C GLY A 40 -13.27 -9.06 0.32
N ILE A 41 -11.99 -8.84 0.64
CA ILE A 41 -11.56 -7.93 1.72
C ILE A 41 -11.02 -6.67 1.07
N TYR A 42 -11.80 -5.58 1.16
CA TYR A 42 -11.46 -4.28 0.61
C TYR A 42 -11.16 -3.30 1.72
N GLY A 43 -10.00 -2.64 1.62
CA GLY A 43 -9.58 -1.65 2.59
C GLY A 43 -8.68 -2.19 3.70
N VAL A 44 -7.74 -1.36 4.12
CA VAL A 44 -6.72 -1.70 5.14
C VAL A 44 -7.34 -1.97 6.52
N GLU A 45 -8.39 -1.25 6.89
CA GLU A 45 -9.10 -1.47 8.17
C GLU A 45 -9.80 -2.82 8.19
N ALA A 46 -10.54 -3.16 7.13
CA ALA A 46 -11.19 -4.47 7.03
C ALA A 46 -10.16 -5.61 7.03
N ALA A 47 -9.03 -5.43 6.34
CA ALA A 47 -7.95 -6.42 6.34
C ALA A 47 -7.26 -6.55 7.70
N ALA A 48 -7.05 -5.45 8.43
CA ALA A 48 -6.47 -5.45 9.76
C ALA A 48 -7.34 -6.25 10.75
N GLN A 49 -8.65 -6.02 10.70
CA GLN A 49 -9.61 -6.75 11.52
C GLN A 49 -9.69 -8.22 11.11
N ALA A 50 -9.77 -8.53 9.81
CA ALA A 50 -9.91 -9.89 9.31
C ALA A 50 -8.66 -10.76 9.54
N TYR A 51 -7.46 -10.19 9.46
CA TYR A 51 -6.21 -10.94 9.55
C TYR A 51 -5.53 -10.88 10.91
N PHE A 52 -5.71 -9.79 11.66
CA PHE A 52 -4.99 -9.56 12.91
C PHE A 52 -5.92 -9.23 14.09
N GLY A 53 -7.23 -9.13 13.87
CA GLY A 53 -8.22 -8.92 14.93
C GLY A 53 -8.13 -7.55 15.60
N LYS A 54 -7.60 -6.53 14.91
CA LYS A 54 -7.38 -5.19 15.46
C LYS A 54 -7.54 -4.09 14.42
N SER A 55 -7.64 -2.85 14.89
CA SER A 55 -7.71 -1.69 14.00
C SER A 55 -6.42 -1.50 13.21
N ALA A 56 -6.52 -0.95 11.99
CA ALA A 56 -5.36 -0.62 11.16
C ALA A 56 -4.40 0.35 11.87
N ALA A 57 -4.92 1.22 12.75
CA ALA A 57 -4.11 2.13 13.56
C ALA A 57 -3.21 1.41 14.58
N GLN A 58 -3.50 0.15 14.90
CA GLN A 58 -2.76 -0.67 15.87
C GLN A 58 -1.88 -1.74 15.19
N LEU A 59 -1.74 -1.67 13.87
CA LEU A 59 -0.83 -2.56 13.14
C LEU A 59 0.61 -2.25 13.54
N SER A 60 1.35 -3.31 13.84
CA SER A 60 2.81 -3.23 13.93
C SER A 60 3.40 -2.97 12.55
N ALA A 61 4.62 -2.44 12.50
CA ALA A 61 5.37 -2.27 11.25
C ALA A 61 5.47 -3.57 10.45
N ARG A 62 5.53 -4.73 11.14
CA ARG A 62 5.57 -6.05 10.51
C ARG A 62 4.25 -6.41 9.82
N GLU A 63 3.12 -6.21 10.48
CA GLU A 63 1.79 -6.53 9.93
C GLU A 63 1.42 -5.57 8.79
N ALA A 64 1.72 -4.28 8.94
CA ALA A 64 1.58 -3.31 7.85
C ALA A 64 2.43 -3.71 6.63
N SER A 65 3.66 -4.17 6.86
CA SER A 65 4.53 -4.65 5.78
C SER A 65 4.02 -5.95 5.13
N LEU A 66 3.33 -6.81 5.88
CA LEU A 66 2.68 -8.01 5.33
C LEU A 66 1.49 -7.64 4.43
N LEU A 67 0.63 -6.70 4.86
CA LEU A 67 -0.45 -6.19 4.02
C LEU A 67 0.09 -5.53 2.74
N ALA A 68 1.14 -4.72 2.84
CA ALA A 68 1.80 -4.15 1.66
C ALA A 68 2.42 -5.22 0.74
N ALA A 69 2.93 -6.31 1.30
CA ALA A 69 3.55 -7.39 0.54
C ALA A 69 2.53 -8.22 -0.27
N VAL A 70 1.25 -8.27 0.13
CA VAL A 70 0.22 -9.05 -0.56
C VAL A 70 -0.45 -8.33 -1.73
N LEU A 71 -0.35 -7.00 -1.81
CA LEU A 71 -0.94 -6.17 -2.86
C LEU A 71 -0.68 -6.62 -4.32
N PRO A 72 0.49 -7.20 -4.69
CA PRO A 72 0.70 -7.68 -6.06
C PRO A 72 -0.18 -8.87 -6.45
N ASN A 73 -0.61 -9.68 -5.47
CA ASN A 73 -1.49 -10.83 -5.69
C ASN A 73 -2.36 -11.09 -4.45
N PRO A 74 -3.33 -10.22 -4.15
CA PRO A 74 -4.09 -10.28 -2.90
C PRO A 74 -5.03 -11.49 -2.83
N ARG A 75 -5.36 -12.09 -3.97
CA ARG A 75 -6.21 -13.30 -4.03
C ARG A 75 -5.41 -14.58 -3.77
N GLY A 76 -4.13 -14.61 -4.14
CA GLY A 76 -3.27 -15.78 -4.00
C GLY A 76 -2.31 -15.74 -2.80
N TRP A 77 -2.06 -14.57 -2.22
CA TRP A 77 -1.19 -14.38 -1.06
C TRP A 77 -2.00 -13.99 0.18
N SER A 78 -1.54 -14.42 1.36
CA SER A 78 -2.22 -14.14 2.63
C SER A 78 -1.28 -13.39 3.56
N ALA A 79 -1.78 -12.30 4.16
CA ALA A 79 -1.05 -11.57 5.19
C ALA A 79 -1.16 -12.27 6.57
N ALA A 80 -2.26 -12.99 6.82
CA ALA A 80 -2.45 -13.80 8.03
C ALA A 80 -1.62 -15.09 8.01
N LYS A 81 -1.46 -15.72 6.84
CA LYS A 81 -0.68 -16.95 6.66
C LYS A 81 0.35 -16.78 5.54
N PRO A 82 1.40 -15.95 5.76
CA PRO A 82 2.35 -15.62 4.70
C PRO A 82 3.21 -16.83 4.32
N SER A 83 3.36 -17.05 3.01
CA SER A 83 4.38 -17.97 2.50
C SER A 83 5.78 -17.42 2.81
N ARG A 84 6.81 -18.27 2.71
CA ARG A 84 8.22 -17.82 2.86
C ARG A 84 8.57 -16.63 1.96
N TYR A 85 8.04 -16.63 0.73
CA TYR A 85 8.22 -15.52 -0.20
C TYR A 85 7.60 -14.22 0.31
N VAL A 86 6.32 -14.25 0.70
CA VAL A 86 5.60 -13.07 1.22
C VAL A 86 6.27 -12.56 2.50
N ALA A 87 6.66 -13.46 3.40
CA ALA A 87 7.34 -13.11 4.63
C ALA A 87 8.67 -12.38 4.39
N GLY A 88 9.48 -12.86 3.43
CA GLY A 88 10.75 -12.23 3.04
C GLY A 88 10.55 -10.89 2.33
N ARG A 89 9.52 -10.79 1.47
CA ARG A 89 9.16 -9.51 0.82
C ARG A 89 8.72 -8.48 1.87
N ALA A 90 7.87 -8.86 2.81
CA ALA A 90 7.46 -7.99 3.91
C ALA A 90 8.65 -7.57 4.79
N ALA A 91 9.65 -8.42 5.00
CA ALA A 91 10.86 -8.04 5.75
C ALA A 91 11.69 -7.00 4.97
N THR A 92 11.76 -7.13 3.65
CA THR A 92 12.41 -6.14 2.78
C THR A 92 11.69 -4.81 2.81
N ILE A 93 10.36 -4.81 2.78
CA ILE A 93 9.53 -3.60 2.90
C ILE A 93 9.78 -2.92 4.25
N GLN A 94 9.69 -3.67 5.34
CA GLN A 94 9.90 -3.16 6.69
C GLN A 94 11.27 -2.50 6.85
N ARG A 95 12.33 -3.14 6.34
CA ARG A 95 13.69 -2.57 6.38
C ARG A 95 13.78 -1.24 5.63
N ARG A 96 13.13 -1.13 4.46
CA ARG A 96 13.13 0.10 3.66
C ARG A 96 12.36 1.22 4.34
N ILE A 97 11.26 0.90 5.03
CA ILE A 97 10.51 1.89 5.82
C ILE A 97 11.42 2.49 6.90
N GLY A 98 12.16 1.65 7.64
CA GLY A 98 13.13 2.15 8.64
C GLY A 98 14.19 3.08 8.05
N GLN A 99 14.77 2.69 6.90
CA GLN A 99 15.77 3.51 6.21
C GLN A 99 15.22 4.85 5.70
N LEU A 100 13.96 4.89 5.26
CA LEU A 100 13.32 6.14 4.84
C LEU A 100 12.91 7.02 6.03
N GLY A 101 12.48 6.43 7.15
CA GLY A 101 12.17 7.17 8.37
C GLY A 101 13.39 7.93 8.87
N ASP A 102 14.51 7.23 9.01
CA ASP A 102 15.80 7.83 9.41
C ASP A 102 16.23 8.95 8.43
N LEU A 103 15.91 8.83 7.13
CA LEU A 103 16.24 9.84 6.13
C LEU A 103 15.34 11.08 6.23
N LEU A 104 14.04 10.89 6.47
CA LEU A 104 13.07 11.99 6.58
C LEU A 104 13.26 12.77 7.88
N ASP A 105 13.54 12.09 8.99
CA ASP A 105 13.87 12.72 10.28
C ASP A 105 15.16 13.56 10.19
N CYS A 106 16.07 13.25 9.25
CA CYS A 106 17.28 14.05 9.00
C CYS A 106 17.03 15.29 8.12
N VAL A 107 15.88 15.40 7.46
CA VAL A 107 15.57 16.47 6.48
C VAL A 107 14.56 17.48 7.03
N GLU A 108 13.76 17.11 8.04
CA GLU A 108 12.96 18.04 8.86
C GLU A 108 13.83 18.75 9.92
#